data_AF-A0A7W1EMY0-F1
#
_entry.id   AF-A0A7W1EMY0-F1
#
_cell.length_a   1.000
_cell.length_b   1.000
_cell.length_c   1.000
_cell.angle_alpha   90.00
_cell.angle_beta   90.00
_cell.angle_gamma   90.00
#
_symmetry.space_group_name_H-M   'P 1'
#
loop_
_entity.id
_entity.type
_entity.pdbx_description
1 polymer ?
#
loop_
_entity_poly.entity_id
_entity_poly.type
_entity_poly.pdbx_seq_one_letter_code
_entity_poly.pdbx_strand_id
1 'polypeptide(L)'
;MHIASLLRRGAATLISMTTLVACGADSTQPSARPTSIAPTTASTAAGTAGLALTSPPSFVVNDQNGTPLAGIAVSVAVTAGGGTISGAPAVTAAGPTPIGSWTLGKTAGENT
;
A
#
# COMPACT_ATOMS: atom_id res chain seq x y z
N MET A 1 17.30 -18.81 -74.91
CA MET A 1 16.38 -17.99 -74.09
C MET A 1 17.24 -17.22 -73.10
N HIS A 2 17.33 -15.90 -73.28
CA HIS A 2 18.24 -14.97 -72.58
C HIS A 2 17.84 -14.80 -71.11
N ILE A 3 18.79 -14.90 -70.16
CA ILE A 3 18.71 -14.12 -68.91
C ILE A 3 20.11 -13.56 -68.58
N ALA A 4 20.11 -12.28 -68.25
CA ALA A 4 21.20 -11.34 -68.35
C ALA A 4 22.18 -11.34 -67.16
N SER A 5 23.47 -11.28 -67.54
CA SER A 5 24.57 -10.47 -67.02
C SER A 5 24.40 -9.49 -65.83
N LEU A 6 25.40 -9.59 -64.94
CA LEU A 6 26.25 -8.54 -64.33
C LEU A 6 25.91 -7.92 -62.96
N LEU A 7 26.64 -8.43 -61.96
CA LEU A 7 27.58 -7.73 -61.06
C LEU A 7 27.27 -6.27 -60.64
N ARG A 8 27.15 -6.03 -59.32
CA ARG A 8 27.64 -4.80 -58.69
C ARG A 8 28.12 -5.06 -57.26
N ARG A 9 29.36 -4.62 -57.03
CA ARG A 9 30.21 -4.77 -55.85
C ARG A 9 29.73 -3.87 -54.70
N GLY A 10 29.90 -4.28 -53.45
CA GLY A 10 29.75 -3.38 -52.30
C GLY A 10 30.08 -4.07 -50.98
N ALA A 11 31.27 -3.79 -50.46
CA ALA A 11 31.75 -4.19 -49.14
C ALA A 11 30.98 -3.48 -48.00
N ALA A 12 30.89 -4.12 -46.83
CA ALA A 12 31.25 -3.54 -45.53
C ALA A 12 30.62 -4.35 -44.38
N THR A 13 31.47 -4.98 -43.58
CA THR A 13 31.19 -5.49 -42.24
C THR A 13 30.63 -4.37 -41.36
N LEU A 14 29.55 -4.61 -40.59
CA LEU A 14 29.24 -3.83 -39.39
C LEU A 14 28.38 -4.67 -38.43
N ILE A 15 28.98 -4.97 -37.28
CA ILE A 15 28.37 -5.55 -36.08
C ILE A 15 27.41 -4.50 -35.50
N SER A 16 26.16 -4.86 -35.23
CA SER A 16 25.29 -4.09 -34.35
C SER A 16 24.51 -5.02 -33.44
N MET A 17 25.16 -5.41 -32.34
CA MET A 17 24.52 -5.96 -31.15
C MET A 17 23.96 -4.76 -30.38
N THR A 18 22.71 -4.41 -30.63
CA THR A 18 22.06 -3.25 -30.03
C THR A 18 21.68 -3.57 -28.58
N THR A 19 22.57 -3.32 -27.63
CA THR A 19 22.21 -3.26 -26.21
C THR A 19 21.36 -2.00 -25.99
N LEU A 20 20.04 -2.16 -25.87
CA LEU A 20 19.17 -1.09 -25.41
C LEU A 20 19.30 -0.96 -23.88
N VAL A 21 20.33 -0.25 -23.43
CA VAL A 21 20.40 0.31 -22.07
C VAL A 21 19.99 1.77 -22.18
N ALA A 22 18.73 2.03 -21.82
CA ALA A 22 18.13 3.31 -21.41
C ALA A 22 16.61 3.07 -21.44
N CYS A 23 15.81 3.39 -20.44
CA CYS A 23 15.85 4.58 -19.61
C CYS A 23 15.49 4.21 -18.16
N GLY A 24 15.96 4.99 -17.19
CA GLY A 24 15.59 4.85 -15.80
C GLY A 24 14.08 4.76 -15.66
N ALA A 25 13.62 3.90 -14.75
CA ALA A 25 12.25 3.96 -14.27
C ALA A 25 12.10 5.22 -13.40
N ASP A 26 12.23 6.40 -14.00
CA ASP A 26 11.60 7.63 -13.51
C ASP A 26 10.12 7.49 -13.80
N SER A 27 9.48 6.55 -13.10
CA SER A 27 8.05 6.60 -12.92
C SER A 27 7.79 7.83 -12.07
N THR A 28 7.59 8.98 -12.72
CA THR A 28 6.88 10.13 -12.14
C THR A 28 5.39 9.79 -11.98
N GLN A 29 5.09 8.53 -11.64
CA GLN A 29 3.74 8.11 -11.32
C GLN A 29 3.32 9.00 -10.14
N PRO A 30 2.17 9.71 -10.24
CA PRO A 30 1.70 10.52 -9.14
C PRO A 30 1.69 9.64 -7.89
N SER A 31 2.47 10.01 -6.87
CA SER A 31 2.44 9.30 -5.60
C SER A 31 0.99 9.27 -5.15
N ALA A 32 0.40 8.08 -5.08
CA ALA A 32 -1.02 7.93 -4.82
C ALA A 32 -1.37 8.66 -3.52
N ARG A 33 -2.29 9.64 -3.61
CA ARG A 33 -2.61 10.53 -2.50
C ARG A 33 -3.65 9.87 -1.61
N PRO A 34 -3.41 9.72 -0.30
CA PRO A 34 -4.45 9.26 0.61
C PRO A 34 -5.58 10.28 0.68
N THR A 35 -6.82 9.79 0.58
CA THR A 35 -8.04 10.61 0.61
C THR A 35 -9.04 10.17 1.66
N SER A 36 -9.04 8.91 2.07
CA SER A 36 -9.97 8.39 3.07
C SER A 36 -9.34 7.32 3.95
N ILE A 37 -9.92 7.16 5.14
CA ILE A 37 -9.65 6.08 6.08
C ILE A 37 -10.97 5.37 6.33
N ALA A 38 -11.01 4.05 6.13
CA ALA A 38 -12.21 3.24 6.32
C ALA A 38 -11.94 2.07 7.28
N PRO A 39 -12.82 1.80 8.26
CA PRO A 39 -12.73 0.59 9.07
C PRO A 39 -13.08 -0.64 8.22
N THR A 40 -12.37 -1.76 8.42
CA THR A 40 -12.63 -3.01 7.68
C THR A 40 -13.44 -4.03 8.46
N THR A 41 -13.54 -3.86 9.78
CA THR A 41 -14.48 -4.59 10.64
C THR A 41 -15.66 -3.70 11.00
N ALA A 42 -16.72 -4.27 11.60
CA ALA A 42 -17.79 -3.47 12.18
C ALA A 42 -17.17 -2.35 13.02
N SER A 43 -17.61 -1.11 12.78
CA SER A 43 -17.10 0.10 13.45
C SER A 43 -17.27 0.07 14.98
N THR A 44 -17.93 -0.97 15.51
CA THR A 44 -18.17 -1.21 16.92
C THR A 44 -17.70 -2.62 17.31
N ALA A 45 -16.64 -2.67 18.12
CA ALA A 45 -16.20 -3.88 18.80
C ALA A 45 -16.66 -3.82 20.26
N ALA A 46 -17.21 -4.92 20.78
CA ALA A 46 -17.58 -5.04 22.18
C ALA A 46 -16.59 -5.96 22.92
N GLY A 47 -16.33 -5.64 24.18
CA GLY A 47 -15.48 -6.43 25.06
C GLY A 47 -15.77 -6.15 26.52
N THR A 48 -15.17 -6.95 27.39
CA THR A 48 -15.26 -6.73 28.84
C THR A 48 -14.34 -5.59 29.24
N ALA A 49 -14.86 -4.66 30.06
CA ALA A 49 -14.09 -3.54 30.59
C ALA A 49 -12.80 -4.03 31.28
N GLY A 50 -11.68 -3.35 31.00
CA GLY A 50 -10.36 -3.66 31.54
C GLY A 50 -9.62 -4.82 30.85
N LEU A 51 -10.21 -5.50 29.87
CA LEU A 51 -9.58 -6.58 29.11
C LEU A 51 -9.17 -6.15 27.70
N ALA A 52 -8.23 -6.90 27.13
CA ALA A 52 -7.87 -6.79 25.72
C ALA A 52 -9.01 -7.29 24.83
N LEU A 53 -9.30 -6.58 23.75
CA LEU A 53 -10.21 -7.03 22.71
C LEU A 53 -9.64 -8.27 22.00
N THR A 54 -10.42 -9.35 21.94
CA THR A 54 -10.04 -10.58 21.22
C THR A 54 -9.89 -10.36 19.72
N SER A 55 -10.69 -9.46 19.16
CA SER A 55 -10.62 -9.05 17.75
C SER A 55 -10.53 -7.53 17.68
N PRO A 56 -9.31 -6.96 17.75
CA PRO A 56 -9.14 -5.52 17.62
C PRO A 56 -9.53 -5.04 16.22
N PRO A 57 -10.01 -3.78 16.08
CA PRO A 57 -10.33 -3.19 14.79
C PRO A 57 -9.13 -3.13 13.82
N SER A 58 -9.46 -3.02 12.55
CA SER A 58 -8.50 -2.70 11.49
C SER A 58 -9.09 -1.67 10.53
N PHE A 59 -8.20 -0.97 9.81
CA PHE A 59 -8.56 0.10 8.88
C PHE A 59 -7.81 -0.02 7.56
N VAL A 60 -8.29 0.66 6.53
CA VAL A 60 -7.61 0.83 5.23
C VAL A 60 -7.50 2.32 4.95
N VAL A 61 -6.38 2.73 4.38
CA VAL A 61 -6.22 4.06 3.78
C VAL A 61 -6.34 3.90 2.27
N ASN A 62 -7.22 4.68 1.65
CA ASN A 62 -7.50 4.60 0.23
C ASN A 62 -7.13 5.90 -0.50
N ASP A 63 -6.82 5.77 -1.79
CA ASP A 63 -6.78 6.90 -2.72
C ASP A 63 -8.19 7.30 -3.20
N GLN A 64 -8.24 8.34 -4.04
CA GLN A 64 -9.49 8.85 -4.62
C GLN A 64 -10.28 7.83 -5.45
N ASN A 65 -9.63 6.76 -5.89
CA ASN A 65 -10.22 5.69 -6.69
C ASN A 65 -10.67 4.51 -5.82
N GLY A 66 -10.49 4.57 -4.49
CA GLY A 66 -10.76 3.48 -3.57
C GLY A 66 -9.64 2.45 -3.48
N THR A 67 -8.46 2.72 -4.05
CA THR A 67 -7.32 1.79 -4.03
C THR A 67 -6.63 1.83 -2.66
N PRO A 68 -6.45 0.68 -1.97
CA PRO A 68 -5.69 0.62 -0.72
C PRO A 68 -4.23 1.05 -0.92
N LEU A 69 -3.74 1.93 -0.04
CA LEU A 69 -2.38 2.46 -0.08
C LEU A 69 -1.53 1.88 1.06
N ALA A 70 -0.37 1.32 0.70
CA ALA A 70 0.66 0.89 1.64
C ALA A 70 1.69 2.01 1.90
N GLY A 71 2.38 1.95 3.04
CA GLY A 71 3.49 2.86 3.36
C GLY A 71 3.05 4.25 3.81
N ILE A 72 1.76 4.50 4.00
CA ILE A 72 1.26 5.78 4.52
C ILE A 72 1.55 5.83 6.02
N ALA A 73 2.28 6.86 6.47
CA ALA A 73 2.56 7.07 7.88
C ALA A 73 1.26 7.34 8.67
N VAL A 74 1.12 6.67 9.81
CA VAL A 74 -0.09 6.73 10.64
C VAL A 74 0.24 6.74 12.13
N SER A 75 -0.67 7.27 12.92
CA SER A 75 -0.65 7.19 14.39
C SER A 75 -2.02 6.74 14.86
N VAL A 76 -2.07 5.77 15.77
CA VAL A 76 -3.31 5.30 16.40
C VAL A 76 -3.25 5.58 17.88
N ALA A 77 -4.31 6.18 18.43
CA ALA A 77 -4.40 6.54 19.83
C ALA A 77 -5.82 6.30 20.36
N VAL A 78 -5.91 6.05 21.66
CA VAL A 78 -7.17 6.05 22.41
C VAL A 78 -7.48 7.48 22.81
N THR A 79 -8.67 7.95 22.46
CA THR A 79 -9.17 9.31 22.71
C THR A 79 -10.23 9.34 23.81
N ALA A 80 -10.94 8.24 24.06
CA ALA A 80 -11.93 8.13 25.13
C ALA A 80 -11.97 6.73 25.79
N GLY A 81 -12.61 6.63 26.94
CA GLY A 81 -12.78 5.37 27.69
C GLY A 81 -11.59 4.98 28.59
N GLY A 82 -10.40 5.53 28.36
CA GLY A 82 -9.23 5.33 29.24
C GLY A 82 -8.53 3.98 29.08
N GLY A 83 -8.66 3.36 27.90
CA GLY A 83 -7.92 2.17 27.49
C GLY A 83 -6.50 2.46 26.99
N THR A 84 -5.83 1.44 26.45
CA THR A 84 -4.46 1.53 25.93
C THR A 84 -4.28 0.68 24.66
N ILE A 85 -3.54 1.20 23.68
CA ILE A 85 -3.13 0.46 22.48
C ILE A 85 -1.65 0.12 22.56
N SER A 86 -1.29 -1.10 22.15
CA SER A 86 0.09 -1.55 22.03
C SER A 86 0.32 -2.20 20.66
N GLY A 87 1.53 -2.07 20.12
CA GLY A 87 1.87 -2.62 18.80
C GLY A 87 1.15 -1.94 17.63
N ALA A 88 0.77 -0.66 17.78
CA ALA A 88 0.18 0.10 16.70
C ALA A 88 1.15 0.19 15.49
N PRO A 89 0.64 0.08 14.26
CA PRO A 89 1.46 0.19 13.07
C PRO A 89 1.92 1.65 12.88
N ALA A 90 3.15 1.83 12.41
CA ALA A 90 3.65 3.14 12.00
C ALA A 90 3.27 3.49 10.55
N VAL A 91 3.02 2.48 9.72
CA VAL A 91 2.64 2.63 8.31
C VAL A 91 1.54 1.64 7.91
N THR A 92 0.76 1.98 6.89
CA THR A 92 -0.31 1.14 6.35
C THR A 92 0.18 -0.02 5.47
N ALA A 93 -0.62 -1.08 5.42
CA ALA A 93 -0.48 -2.17 4.46
C ALA A 93 -1.29 -1.90 3.17
N ALA A 94 -1.04 -2.69 2.11
CA ALA A 94 -1.83 -2.68 0.87
C ALA A 94 -3.17 -3.43 1.06
N GLY A 95 -3.91 -3.07 2.12
CA GLY A 95 -5.08 -3.79 2.61
C GLY A 95 -5.36 -3.48 4.08
N PRO A 96 -6.20 -4.30 4.75
CA PRO A 96 -6.54 -4.11 6.16
C PRO A 96 -5.29 -4.01 7.04
N THR A 97 -5.19 -2.93 7.79
CA THR A 97 -4.10 -2.61 8.71
C THR A 97 -4.65 -2.68 10.14
N PRO A 98 -4.23 -3.66 10.97
CA PRO A 98 -4.71 -3.79 12.34
C PRO A 98 -4.19 -2.66 13.24
N ILE A 99 -4.99 -2.21 14.20
CA ILE A 99 -4.57 -1.15 15.15
C ILE A 99 -3.59 -1.64 16.23
N GLY A 100 -3.25 -2.94 16.23
CA GLY A 100 -2.51 -3.61 17.30
C GLY A 100 -3.44 -4.18 18.37
N SER A 101 -2.91 -4.42 19.57
CA SER A 101 -3.68 -4.91 20.71
C SER A 101 -4.27 -3.76 21.49
N TRP A 102 -5.61 -3.70 21.57
CA TRP A 102 -6.34 -2.68 22.33
C TRP A 102 -6.92 -3.26 23.61
N THR A 103 -6.52 -2.71 24.76
CA THR A 103 -7.12 -2.95 26.07
C THR A 103 -8.13 -1.86 26.40
N LEU A 104 -9.37 -2.25 26.70
CA LEU A 104 -10.46 -1.34 27.00
C LEU A 104 -10.28 -0.65 28.37
N GLY A 105 -10.95 0.49 28.54
CA GLY A 105 -11.11 1.16 29.83
C GLY A 105 -11.67 0.23 30.90
N LYS A 106 -11.32 0.47 32.18
CA LYS A 106 -11.80 -0.35 33.31
C LYS A 106 -13.28 -0.13 33.66
N THR A 107 -13.88 0.95 33.17
CA THR A 107 -15.31 1.25 33.33
C THR A 107 -16.04 0.95 32.04
N ALA A 108 -17.18 0.27 32.13
CA ALA A 108 -18.02 0.01 30.97
C ALA A 108 -18.51 1.33 30.35
N GLY A 109 -18.43 1.43 29.02
CA GLY A 109 -18.78 2.64 28.28
C GLY A 109 -18.16 2.65 26.90
N GLU A 110 -18.39 3.75 26.17
CA GLU A 110 -17.80 3.98 24.86
C GLU A 110 -16.27 4.17 24.97
N ASN A 111 -15.55 3.57 24.03
CA ASN A 111 -14.10 3.71 23.88
C ASN A 111 -13.82 4.11 22.44
N THR A 112 -12.96 5.11 22.24
CA THR A 112 -12.53 5.64 20.93
C THR A 112 -11.06 5.98 20.95
#